data_AF-A0A7C6FDV5-F1
#
_entry.id   AF-A0A7C6FDV5-F1
#
_cell.length_a   1.000
_cell.length_b   1.000
_cell.length_c   1.000
_cell.angle_alpha   90.00
_cell.angle_beta   90.00
_cell.angle_gamma   90.00
#
_symmetry.space_group_name_H-M   'P 1'
#
loop_
_entity.id
_entity.type
_entity.pdbx_description
1 polymer ?
#
loop_
_entity_poly.entity_id
_entity_poly.type
_entity_poly.pdbx_seq_one_letter_code
_entity_poly.pdbx_strand_id
1 'polypeptide(L)' 'MERLSLKEFVKAKRKESGLTQQELAEKSGVGLRFIRELEQEKPTLRMDKVNQILVLFGAELGVVELDRTYLKSL' A
#
# COMPACT_ATOMS: atom_id res chain seq x y z
N MET A 1 -12.96 -4.17 -13.53
CA MET A 1 -11.52 -3.97 -13.27
C MET A 1 -11.29 -4.48 -11.86
N GLU A 2 -10.39 -5.44 -11.67
CA GLU A 2 -10.12 -6.03 -10.36
C GLU A 2 -9.61 -4.95 -9.40
N ARG A 3 -10.23 -4.85 -8.21
CA ARG A 3 -9.84 -3.84 -7.23
C ARG A 3 -8.61 -4.35 -6.47
N LEU A 4 -7.48 -3.68 -6.64
CA LEU A 4 -6.29 -3.98 -5.85
C LEU A 4 -6.45 -3.48 -4.42
N SER A 5 -6.06 -4.31 -3.45
CA SER A 5 -5.81 -3.86 -2.09
C SER A 5 -4.61 -2.90 -2.05
N LEU A 6 -4.48 -2.15 -0.96
CA LEU A 6 -3.34 -1.26 -0.73
C LEU A 6 -2.00 -2.00 -0.85
N LYS A 7 -1.91 -3.21 -0.28
CA LYS A 7 -0.73 -4.07 -0.35
C LYS A 7 -0.38 -4.44 -1.78
N GLU A 8 -1.37 -4.90 -2.54
CA GLU A 8 -1.16 -5.34 -3.92
C GLU A 8 -0.74 -4.16 -4.80
N PHE A 9 -1.40 -3.02 -4.65
CA PHE A 9 -1.07 -1.80 -5.38
C PHE A 9 0.38 -1.36 -5.13
N VAL A 10 0.78 -1.21 -3.86
CA VAL A 10 2.14 -0.75 -3.51
C VAL A 10 3.19 -1.76 -3.97
N LYS A 11 2.95 -3.07 -3.78
CA LYS A 11 3.89 -4.12 -4.19
C LYS A 11 4.04 -4.19 -5.72
N ALA A 12 2.95 -4.03 -6.46
CA ALA A 12 2.97 -4.00 -7.93
C ALA A 12 3.75 -2.78 -8.42
N LYS A 13 3.40 -1.57 -7.95
CA LYS A 13 4.07 -0.32 -8.35
C LYS A 13 5.56 -0.31 -8.02
N ARG A 14 5.95 -0.85 -6.86
CA ARG A 14 7.36 -1.01 -6.50
C ARG A 14 8.10 -1.89 -7.50
N LYS A 15 7.51 -3.04 -7.88
CA LYS A 15 8.10 -3.97 -8.85
C LYS A 15 8.17 -3.37 -10.26
N GLU A 16 7.12 -2.70 -10.71
CA GLU A 16 7.09 -1.96 -11.99
C GLU A 16 8.19 -0.90 -12.06
N SER A 17 8.47 -0.25 -10.92
CA SER A 17 9.52 0.77 -10.80
C SER A 17 10.93 0.18 -10.62
N GLY A 18 11.09 -1.15 -10.59
CA GLY A 18 12.37 -1.81 -10.39
C GLY A 18 12.99 -1.62 -9.00
N LEU A 19 12.21 -1.20 -8.00
CA LEU A 19 12.73 -0.88 -6.67
C LEU A 19 12.72 -2.12 -5.75
N THR A 20 13.80 -2.28 -4.99
CA THR A 20 13.81 -3.12 -3.80
C THR A 20 12.96 -2.50 -2.69
N GLN A 21 12.60 -3.30 -1.66
CA GLN A 21 11.89 -2.76 -0.49
C GLN A 21 12.72 -1.71 0.27
N GLN A 22 14.04 -1.86 0.27
CA GLN A 22 14.96 -0.92 0.91
C GLN A 22 14.97 0.42 0.17
N GLU A 23 15.11 0.40 -1.16
CA GLU A 23 15.08 1.64 -1.97
C GLU A 23 13.74 2.35 -1.87
N LEU A 24 12.62 1.61 -1.82
CA LEU A 24 11.31 2.21 -1.61
C LEU A 24 11.23 2.90 -0.23
N ALA A 25 11.75 2.25 0.81
CA ALA A 25 11.77 2.81 2.16
C ALA A 25 12.58 4.11 2.22
N GLU A 26 13.79 4.10 1.63
CA GLU A 26 14.67 5.26 1.54
C GLU A 26 14.02 6.41 0.75
N LYS A 27 13.46 6.12 -0.44
CA LYS A 27 12.80 7.14 -1.29
C LYS A 27 11.54 7.74 -0.67
N SER A 28 10.80 6.97 0.13
CA SER A 28 9.57 7.44 0.80
C SER A 28 9.83 8.08 2.16
N GLY A 29 11.06 8.01 2.68
CA GLY A 29 11.39 8.52 4.02
C GLY A 29 10.72 7.72 5.15
N VAL A 30 10.44 6.44 4.92
CA VAL A 30 9.87 5.52 5.92
C VAL A 30 10.87 4.42 6.28
N GLY A 31 10.71 3.80 7.44
CA GLY A 31 11.57 2.67 7.81
C GLY A 31 11.26 1.41 6.98
N LEU A 32 12.28 0.61 6.65
CA LEU A 32 12.14 -0.66 5.93
C LEU A 32 11.10 -1.60 6.56
N ARG A 33 11.02 -1.62 7.90
CA ARG A 33 10.00 -2.39 8.63
C ARG A 33 8.58 -2.01 8.20
N PHE A 34 8.32 -0.73 7.96
CA PHE A 34 7.01 -0.25 7.55
C PHE A 34 6.63 -0.80 6.16
N ILE A 35 7.55 -0.78 5.20
CA ILE A 35 7.33 -1.36 3.86
C ILE A 35 7.01 -2.86 3.95
N ARG A 36 7.76 -3.60 4.79
CA ARG A 36 7.50 -5.03 5.00
C ARG A 36 6.13 -5.28 5.61
N GLU A 37 5.78 -4.54 6.66
CA GLU A 37 4.47 -4.64 7.32
C GLU A 37 3.32 -4.29 6.36
N LEU A 38 3.50 -3.28 5.50
CA LEU A 38 2.52 -2.91 4.47
C LEU A 38 2.37 -4.04 3.44
N GLU A 39 3.46 -4.55 2.87
CA GLU A 39 3.41 -5.62 1.86
C GLU A 39 2.99 -6.99 2.43
N GLN A 40 3.06 -7.17 3.75
CA GLN A 40 2.58 -8.36 4.47
C GLN A 40 1.17 -8.23 5.03
N GLU A 41 0.48 -7.10 4.77
CA GLU A 41 -0.92 -6.89 5.19
C GLU A 41 -1.12 -6.83 6.71
N LYS A 42 -0.29 -6.05 7.40
CA LYS A 42 -0.50 -5.79 8.83
C LYS A 42 -1.90 -5.19 9.07
N PRO A 43 -2.63 -5.62 10.11
CA PRO A 43 -3.98 -5.11 10.40
C PRO A 43 -4.07 -3.60 10.59
N THR A 44 -2.97 -2.97 11.03
CA THR A 44 -2.89 -1.54 11.27
C THR A 44 -1.62 -0.94 10.68
N LEU A 45 -1.78 0.20 10.00
CA LEU A 45 -0.71 1.03 9.46
C LEU A 45 -1.04 2.49 9.75
N ARG A 46 -0.03 3.34 9.88
CA ARG A 46 -0.27 4.77 10.05
C ARG A 46 -0.53 5.44 8.70
N MET A 47 -1.64 6.17 8.62
CA MET A 47 -2.10 6.84 7.39
C MET A 47 -1.07 7.81 6.80
N ASP A 48 -0.37 8.58 7.64
CA ASP A 48 0.67 9.52 7.21
C ASP A 48 1.79 8.81 6.43
N LYS A 49 2.21 7.65 6.92
CA LYS A 49 3.28 6.85 6.32
C LYS A 49 2.83 6.14 5.05
N VAL A 50 1.58 5.71 4.99
CA VAL A 50 1.01 5.17 3.75
C VAL A 50 1.02 6.24 2.65
N ASN A 51 0.55 7.46 2.95
CA ASN A 51 0.52 8.54 1.96
C ASN A 51 1.94 8.96 1.51
N GLN A 52 2.95 8.91 2.38
CA GLN A 52 4.35 9.12 1.96
C GLN A 52 4.83 8.13 0.89
N ILE A 53 4.33 6.89 0.92
CA ILE A 53 4.65 5.87 -0.09
C ILE A 53 3.82 6.09 -1.36
N LEU A 54 2.51 6.34 -1.20
CA LEU A 54 1.60 6.48 -2.33
C LEU A 54 1.93 7.69 -3.21
N VAL A 55 2.44 8.79 -2.63
CA VAL A 55 2.79 9.99 -3.41
C VAL A 55 3.90 9.72 -4.42
N LEU A 56 4.81 8.77 -4.15
CA LEU A 56 5.85 8.35 -5.08
C LEU A 56 5.28 7.68 -6.35
N PHE A 57 4.05 7.19 -6.26
CA PHE A 57 3.33 6.52 -7.34
C PHE A 57 2.15 7.36 -7.86
N GLY A 58 2.08 8.64 -7.51
CA GLY A 58 1.00 9.54 -7.93
C GLY A 58 -0.36 9.17 -7.35
N ALA A 59 -0.39 8.61 -6.14
CA ALA A 59 -1.61 8.16 -5.46
C ALA A 59 -1.71 8.72 -4.04
N GLU A 60 -2.90 8.62 -3.46
CA GLU A 60 -3.19 8.93 -2.05
C GLU A 60 -4.27 8.00 -1.51
N LEU A 61 -4.36 7.88 -0.18
CA LEU A 61 -5.48 7.20 0.46
C LEU A 61 -6.77 8.00 0.28
N GLY A 62 -7.84 7.29 -0.08
CA GLY A 62 -9.15 7.88 -0.29
C GLY A 62 -10.29 6.95 0.12
N VAL A 63 -11.50 7.50 0.16
CA VAL A 63 -12.72 6.74 0.40
C VAL A 63 -13.01 5.88 -0.82
N VAL A 64 -13.35 4.61 -0.59
CA VAL A 64 -13.68 3.66 -1.64
C VAL A 64 -14.93 2.88 -1.24
N GLU A 65 -15.82 2.57 -2.19
CA GLU A 65 -17.06 1.83 -1.89
C GLU A 65 -16.75 0.44 -1.33
N LEU A 66 -17.44 0.02 -0.27
CA LEU A 66 -17.26 -1.33 0.26
C LEU A 66 -17.94 -2.35 -0.66
N ASP A 67 -17.23 -3.43 -1.02
CA ASP A 67 -17.88 -4.56 -1.69
C ASP A 67 -18.81 -5.27 -0.70
N ARG A 68 -20.11 -5.05 -0.87
CA ARG A 68 -21.15 -5.60 0.01
C ARG A 68 -21.35 -7.10 -0.14
N THR A 69 -20.72 -7.74 -1.13
CA THR A 69 -20.72 -9.21 -1.28
C THR A 69 -20.04 -9.86 -0.06
N TYR A 70 -18.97 -9.26 0.47
CA TYR A 70 -18.30 -9.71 1.69
C TYR A 70 -19.17 -9.60 2.95
N LEU A 71 -20.15 -8.69 2.97
CA LEU A 71 -21.07 -8.55 4.12
C LEU A 71 -22.14 -9.63 4.15
N LYS A 72 -22.43 -10.30 3.03
CA LYS A 72 -23.38 -11.42 2.99
C LYS A 72 -22.78 -12.73 3.53
N SER A 73 -21.46 -12.77 3.71
CA SER A 73 -20.70 -13.91 4.24
C SER A 73 -20.22 -13.74 5.69
N LEU A 74 -20.56 -12.60 6.33
CA LEU A 74 -20.40 -12.35 7.76
C LEU A 74 -21.71 -12.62 8.48
#